data_AF-A0A1H7Y3I7-F1
#
_entry.id   AF-A0A1H7Y3I7-F1
#
_cell.length_a   1.000
_cell.length_b   1.000
_cell.length_c   1.000
_cell.angle_alpha   90.00
_cell.angle_beta   90.00
_cell.angle_gamma   90.00
#
_symmetry.space_group_name_H-M   'P 1'
#
loop_
_entity.id
_entity.type
_entity.pdbx_description
1 polymer ?
#
loop_
_entity_poly.entity_id
_entity_poly.type
_entity_poly.pdbx_seq_one_letter_code
_entity_poly.pdbx_strand_id
1 'polypeptide(L)'
;MPVITLLSPDTSPGSAALAKVAAAATDTLGIAPDHCWITWQQIDQDSAHRSQWQEGTGPRPPIGFVTCKAAYSKEQVGLLLRAVQAELAAVLGIGGADIFLTVRRANEGELLVRDEIWNGEDGVQQVASRPVAHVVGGRGEVFDDAWDGVEAVIRLDSAQFTEEALYGLETFSHLEVIFHFDRVPVEKIETGARHPRGNKDWPLIGIFAQRGKNRPNRLGVSRCRLHRVDGLDLYISGLDAVDGTPVLDIKPYMAEFGPRGEVGQPEWATEIMREYY
;
A
#
# COMPACT_ATOMS: atom_id res chain seq x y z
N MET A 1 -15.65 -8.12 7.53
CA MET A 1 -16.44 -9.20 8.15
C MET A 1 -16.00 -10.50 7.49
N PRO A 2 -15.37 -11.43 8.21
CA PRO A 2 -15.13 -12.77 7.69
C PRO A 2 -16.46 -13.46 7.32
N VAL A 3 -16.46 -14.16 6.19
CA VAL A 3 -17.54 -15.07 5.79
C VAL A 3 -16.92 -16.46 5.64
N ILE A 4 -17.41 -17.40 6.43
CA ILE A 4 -16.93 -18.78 6.49
C ILE A 4 -17.98 -19.67 5.83
N THR A 5 -17.61 -20.37 4.76
CA THR A 5 -18.45 -21.38 4.12
C THR A 5 -17.82 -22.73 4.32
N LEU A 6 -18.55 -23.67 4.94
CA LEU A 6 -18.11 -25.03 5.18
C LEU A 6 -18.90 -25.99 4.30
N LEU A 7 -18.18 -26.82 3.55
CA LEU A 7 -18.76 -27.89 2.74
C LEU A 7 -18.43 -29.23 3.40
N SER A 8 -19.45 -30.05 3.66
CA SER A 8 -19.26 -31.40 4.18
C SER A 8 -20.37 -32.33 3.71
N PRO A 9 -20.11 -33.63 3.52
CA PRO A 9 -21.18 -34.61 3.35
C PRO A 9 -22.01 -34.84 4.62
N ASP A 10 -21.48 -34.48 5.78
CA ASP A 10 -22.19 -34.59 7.05
C ASP A 10 -23.22 -33.47 7.22
N THR A 11 -24.28 -33.78 7.97
CA THR A 11 -25.25 -32.78 8.42
C THR A 11 -24.57 -31.75 9.33
N SER A 12 -25.09 -30.52 9.31
CA SER A 12 -24.58 -29.44 10.16
C SER A 12 -24.52 -29.84 11.65
N PRO A 13 -23.47 -29.46 12.39
CA PRO A 13 -23.38 -29.66 13.85
C PRO A 13 -24.34 -28.76 14.64
N GLY A 14 -25.16 -27.95 13.96
CA GLY A 14 -26.13 -27.05 14.55
C GLY A 14 -25.62 -25.63 14.76
N SER A 15 -26.55 -24.67 14.87
CA SER A 15 -26.23 -23.24 14.97
C SER A 15 -25.38 -22.89 16.20
N ALA A 16 -25.57 -23.59 17.32
CA ALA A 16 -24.79 -23.37 18.53
C ALA A 16 -23.31 -23.73 18.36
N ALA A 17 -23.00 -24.80 17.61
CA ALA A 17 -21.63 -25.17 17.29
C ALA A 17 -21.00 -24.18 16.32
N LEU A 18 -21.73 -23.79 15.27
CA LEU A 18 -21.26 -22.79 14.30
C LEU A 18 -21.03 -21.41 14.94
N ALA A 19 -21.86 -21.03 15.91
CA ALA A 19 -21.68 -19.78 16.66
C ALA A 19 -20.36 -19.73 17.43
N LYS A 20 -19.88 -20.86 17.97
CA LYS A 20 -18.56 -20.92 18.63
C LYS A 20 -17.42 -20.67 17.64
N VAL A 21 -17.50 -21.25 16.45
CA VAL A 21 -16.52 -21.03 15.37
C VAL A 21 -16.52 -19.57 14.91
N ALA A 22 -17.69 -18.96 14.78
CA ALA A 22 -17.81 -17.54 14.46
C ALA A 22 -17.21 -16.65 15.56
N ALA A 23 -17.46 -16.97 16.83
CA ALA A 23 -16.87 -16.27 17.97
C ALA A 23 -15.34 -16.34 17.97
N ALA A 24 -14.77 -17.54 17.72
CA ALA A 24 -13.32 -17.70 17.60
C ALA A 24 -12.71 -16.81 16.51
N ALA A 25 -13.43 -16.65 15.39
CA ALA A 25 -13.01 -15.75 14.31
C ALA A 25 -13.11 -14.27 14.70
N THR A 26 -14.20 -13.83 15.32
CA THR A 26 -14.36 -12.42 15.73
C THR A 26 -13.39 -12.02 16.83
N ASP A 27 -13.16 -12.89 17.80
CA ASP A 27 -12.23 -12.67 18.92
C ASP A 27 -10.80 -12.55 18.40
N THR A 28 -10.40 -13.42 17.48
CA THR A 28 -9.07 -13.39 16.85
C THR A 28 -8.82 -12.11 16.07
N LEU A 29 -9.85 -11.57 15.42
CA LEU A 29 -9.74 -10.34 14.63
C LEU A 29 -10.01 -9.06 15.43
N GLY A 30 -10.44 -9.16 16.69
CA GLY A 30 -10.82 -8.01 17.51
C GLY A 30 -12.00 -7.22 16.93
N ILE A 31 -12.97 -7.90 16.33
CA ILE A 31 -14.17 -7.28 15.73
C ILE A 31 -15.44 -7.64 16.51
N ALA A 32 -16.54 -6.93 16.25
CA ALA A 32 -17.80 -7.14 16.96
C ALA A 32 -18.33 -8.58 16.79
N PRO A 33 -18.98 -9.18 17.82
CA PRO A 33 -19.39 -10.59 17.79
C PRO A 33 -20.39 -10.95 16.68
N ASP A 34 -21.17 -10.00 16.21
CA ASP A 34 -22.13 -10.15 15.11
C ASP A 34 -21.49 -9.98 13.72
N HIS A 35 -20.20 -9.64 13.66
CA HIS A 35 -19.43 -9.43 12.43
C HIS A 35 -18.66 -10.68 11.99
N CYS A 36 -19.33 -11.82 11.96
CA CYS A 36 -18.86 -13.02 11.25
C CYS A 36 -20.06 -13.84 10.78
N TRP A 37 -20.06 -14.20 9.50
CA TRP A 37 -21.06 -15.14 8.97
C TRP A 37 -20.42 -16.50 8.78
N ILE A 38 -21.15 -17.54 9.16
CA ILE A 38 -20.75 -18.91 8.97
C ILE A 38 -21.92 -19.70 8.41
N THR A 39 -21.66 -20.46 7.35
CA THR A 39 -22.66 -21.31 6.70
C THR A 39 -22.12 -22.73 6.56
N TRP A 40 -23.01 -23.70 6.74
CA TRP A 40 -22.73 -25.11 6.49
C TRP A 40 -23.58 -25.57 5.31
N GLN A 41 -22.93 -26.06 4.28
CA GLN A 41 -23.58 -26.64 3.12
C GLN A 41 -23.32 -28.14 3.12
N GLN A 42 -24.39 -28.90 3.31
CA GLN A 42 -24.31 -30.33 3.10
C GLN A 42 -24.21 -30.60 1.60
N ILE A 43 -23.19 -31.36 1.19
CA ILE A 43 -22.98 -31.76 -0.19
C ILE A 43 -23.30 -33.24 -0.35
N ASP A 44 -23.82 -33.63 -1.51
CA ASP A 44 -24.01 -35.05 -1.82
C ASP A 44 -22.65 -35.74 -1.88
N GLN A 45 -22.60 -36.96 -1.34
CA GLN A 45 -21.37 -37.75 -1.31
C GLN A 45 -20.84 -38.04 -2.71
N ASP A 46 -21.73 -38.18 -3.70
CA ASP A 46 -21.37 -38.38 -5.11
C ASP A 46 -20.92 -37.08 -5.81
N SER A 47 -21.13 -35.92 -5.19
CA SER A 47 -20.71 -34.62 -5.73
C SER A 47 -19.28 -34.24 -5.33
N ALA A 48 -18.57 -35.09 -4.56
CA ALA A 48 -17.21 -34.81 -4.14
C ALA A 48 -16.35 -36.07 -4.00
N HIS A 49 -15.07 -35.95 -4.39
CA HIS A 49 -14.10 -37.04 -4.26
C HIS A 49 -13.03 -36.69 -3.21
N ARG A 50 -13.03 -37.45 -2.11
CA ARG A 50 -11.97 -37.45 -1.10
C ARG A 50 -11.87 -38.86 -0.50
N SER A 51 -10.71 -39.51 -0.62
CA SER A 51 -10.52 -40.90 -0.15
C SER A 51 -10.93 -41.10 1.31
N GLN A 52 -10.55 -40.16 2.18
CA GLN A 52 -10.89 -40.18 3.61
C GLN A 52 -12.40 -40.12 3.90
N TRP A 53 -13.22 -39.58 2.98
CA TRP A 53 -14.68 -39.58 3.13
C TRP A 53 -15.32 -40.91 2.69
N GLN A 54 -14.57 -41.78 2.02
CA GLN A 54 -15.04 -43.11 1.59
C GLN A 54 -14.57 -44.24 2.52
N GLU A 55 -13.55 -44.01 3.34
CA GLU A 55 -12.83 -45.06 4.09
C GLU A 55 -13.29 -45.26 5.54
N GLY A 56 -14.39 -44.67 6.02
CA GLY A 56 -14.77 -44.81 7.43
C GLY A 56 -16.21 -44.50 7.82
N THR A 57 -16.56 -44.86 9.05
CA THR A 57 -17.85 -44.58 9.74
C THR A 57 -17.78 -43.36 10.67
N GLY A 58 -16.66 -42.63 10.66
CA GLY A 58 -16.42 -41.45 11.49
C GLY A 58 -16.89 -40.13 10.86
N PRO A 59 -16.78 -39.01 11.60
CA PRO A 59 -17.15 -37.69 11.09
C PRO A 59 -16.24 -37.30 9.91
N ARG A 60 -16.84 -36.74 8.87
CA ARG A 60 -16.17 -36.35 7.63
C ARG A 60 -15.71 -34.89 7.73
N PRO A 61 -14.40 -34.64 7.75
CA PRO A 61 -13.86 -33.28 7.94
C PRO A 61 -14.31 -32.34 6.82
N PRO A 62 -14.81 -31.12 7.14
CA PRO A 62 -15.28 -30.18 6.13
C PRO A 62 -14.12 -29.57 5.33
N ILE A 63 -14.46 -29.03 4.17
CA ILE A 63 -13.63 -28.08 3.41
C ILE A 63 -14.18 -26.68 3.69
N GLY A 64 -13.34 -25.78 4.18
CA GLY A 64 -13.75 -24.42 4.52
C GLY A 64 -13.17 -23.36 3.59
N PHE A 65 -14.01 -22.40 3.23
CA PHE A 65 -13.64 -21.20 2.50
C PHE A 65 -13.84 -20.00 3.41
N VAL A 66 -12.76 -19.30 3.75
CA VAL A 66 -12.79 -18.09 4.58
C VAL A 66 -12.59 -16.89 3.67
N THR A 67 -13.62 -16.09 3.47
CA THR A 67 -13.52 -14.80 2.77
C THR A 67 -13.25 -13.71 3.80
N CYS A 68 -12.19 -12.92 3.63
CA CYS A 68 -11.83 -11.85 4.56
C CYS A 68 -11.38 -10.58 3.83
N LYS A 69 -11.33 -9.44 4.53
CA LYS A 69 -10.87 -8.16 3.95
C LYS A 69 -9.42 -8.26 3.49
N ALA A 70 -9.09 -7.68 2.33
CA ALA A 70 -7.72 -7.61 1.82
C ALA A 70 -6.76 -6.90 2.79
N ALA A 71 -7.27 -5.94 3.56
CA ALA A 71 -6.52 -5.19 4.56
C ALA A 71 -5.97 -6.03 5.73
N TYR A 72 -6.45 -7.26 5.97
CA TYR A 72 -5.89 -8.11 7.02
C TYR A 72 -4.48 -8.59 6.64
N SER A 73 -3.53 -8.44 7.55
CA SER A 73 -2.14 -8.87 7.35
C SER A 73 -2.04 -10.39 7.14
N LYS A 74 -0.92 -10.87 6.59
CA LYS A 74 -0.68 -12.32 6.47
C LYS A 74 -0.71 -13.02 7.83
N GLU A 75 -0.20 -12.35 8.87
CA GLU A 75 -0.22 -12.84 10.24
C GLU A 75 -1.64 -12.93 10.81
N GLN A 76 -2.46 -11.89 10.65
CA GLN A 76 -3.87 -11.88 11.07
C GLN A 76 -4.65 -13.00 10.40
N VAL A 77 -4.45 -13.20 9.08
CA VAL A 77 -5.08 -14.31 8.36
C VAL A 77 -4.58 -15.66 8.86
N GLY A 78 -3.28 -15.81 9.14
CA GLY A 78 -2.73 -17.03 9.70
C GLY A 78 -3.31 -17.38 11.08
N LEU A 79 -3.49 -16.38 11.95
CA LEU A 79 -4.14 -16.54 13.25
C LEU A 79 -5.61 -16.93 13.09
N LEU A 80 -6.34 -16.22 12.21
CA LEU A 80 -7.75 -16.52 11.91
C LEU A 80 -7.95 -17.97 11.46
N LEU A 81 -7.15 -18.44 10.49
CA LEU A 81 -7.29 -19.80 9.96
C LEU A 81 -7.00 -20.85 11.05
N ARG A 82 -5.99 -20.64 11.90
CA ARG A 82 -5.70 -21.55 13.02
C ARG A 82 -6.81 -21.57 14.06
N ALA A 83 -7.36 -20.42 14.42
CA ALA A 83 -8.44 -20.32 15.39
C ALA A 83 -9.70 -21.03 14.88
N VAL A 84 -10.10 -20.76 13.63
CA VAL A 84 -11.25 -21.41 12.99
C VAL A 84 -11.03 -22.93 12.88
N GLN A 85 -9.84 -23.37 12.49
CA GLN A 85 -9.50 -24.79 12.40
C GLN A 85 -9.57 -25.49 13.75
N ALA A 86 -8.99 -24.88 14.80
CA ALA A 86 -8.99 -25.44 16.16
C ALA A 86 -10.41 -25.55 16.72
N GLU A 87 -11.23 -24.51 16.55
CA GLU A 87 -12.61 -24.53 17.05
C GLU A 87 -13.47 -25.52 16.26
N LEU A 88 -13.29 -25.63 14.93
CA LEU A 88 -13.96 -26.65 14.13
C LEU A 88 -13.60 -28.07 14.57
N ALA A 89 -12.32 -28.33 14.81
CA ALA A 89 -11.86 -29.62 15.32
C ALA A 89 -12.52 -29.97 16.65
N ALA A 90 -12.63 -28.99 17.56
CA ALA A 90 -13.25 -29.17 18.86
C ALA A 90 -14.76 -29.43 18.76
N VAL A 91 -15.50 -28.65 17.97
CA VAL A 91 -16.97 -28.81 17.87
C VAL A 91 -17.39 -30.05 17.07
N LEU A 92 -16.54 -30.53 16.15
CA LEU A 92 -16.80 -31.73 15.35
C LEU A 92 -16.21 -33.01 15.96
N GLY A 93 -15.31 -32.88 16.95
CA GLY A 93 -14.63 -34.03 17.54
C GLY A 93 -13.70 -34.75 16.56
N ILE A 94 -13.02 -34.00 15.69
CA ILE A 94 -12.09 -34.53 14.66
C ILE A 94 -10.68 -33.94 14.81
N GLY A 95 -9.69 -34.55 14.15
CA GLY A 95 -8.34 -34.00 14.08
C GLY A 95 -8.29 -32.71 13.26
N GLY A 96 -7.68 -31.66 13.80
CA GLY A 96 -7.53 -30.38 13.09
C GLY A 96 -6.73 -30.49 11.78
N ALA A 97 -5.78 -31.44 11.69
CA ALA A 97 -4.99 -31.70 10.49
C ALA A 97 -5.84 -32.14 9.29
N ASP A 98 -7.06 -32.64 9.53
CA ASP A 98 -7.95 -33.11 8.47
C ASP A 98 -8.89 -32.00 7.96
N ILE A 99 -8.88 -30.82 8.58
CA ILE A 99 -9.72 -29.68 8.19
C ILE A 99 -8.92 -28.77 7.27
N PHE A 100 -9.36 -28.68 6.02
CA PHE A 100 -8.73 -27.84 5.01
C PHE A 100 -9.46 -26.50 4.91
N LEU A 101 -8.75 -25.42 5.20
CA LEU A 101 -9.26 -24.06 5.03
C LEU A 101 -8.49 -23.35 3.92
N THR A 102 -9.22 -22.77 2.97
CA THR A 102 -8.67 -21.84 2.00
C THR A 102 -9.17 -20.43 2.31
N VAL A 103 -8.34 -19.43 1.99
CA VAL A 103 -8.69 -18.02 2.20
C VAL A 103 -8.87 -17.31 0.86
N ARG A 104 -9.97 -16.57 0.74
CA ARG A 104 -10.19 -15.61 -0.34
C ARG A 104 -10.10 -14.22 0.25
N ARG A 105 -9.19 -13.40 -0.26
CA ARG A 105 -9.08 -11.99 0.11
C ARG A 105 -10.02 -11.21 -0.79
N ALA A 106 -10.96 -10.53 -0.17
CA ALA A 106 -11.87 -9.64 -0.87
C ALA A 106 -11.31 -8.21 -0.82
N ASN A 107 -11.11 -7.62 -1.99
CA ASN A 107 -10.72 -6.23 -2.08
C ASN A 107 -11.91 -5.31 -1.80
N GLU A 108 -11.60 -4.10 -1.38
CA GLU A 108 -12.59 -3.03 -1.34
C GLU A 108 -13.16 -2.83 -2.75
N GLY A 109 -14.49 -2.79 -2.87
CA GLY A 109 -15.17 -2.75 -4.17
C GLY A 109 -15.44 -4.10 -4.86
N GLU A 110 -15.08 -5.25 -4.28
CA GLU A 110 -15.44 -6.58 -4.84
C GLU A 110 -16.54 -7.30 -4.03
N LEU A 111 -17.14 -6.63 -3.03
CA LEU A 111 -18.12 -7.18 -2.11
C LEU A 111 -19.46 -6.46 -2.18
N LEU A 112 -20.54 -7.24 -2.08
CA LEU A 112 -21.86 -6.75 -1.69
C LEU A 112 -21.86 -6.43 -0.20
N VAL A 113 -22.09 -5.16 0.16
CA VAL A 113 -22.29 -4.74 1.55
C VAL A 113 -23.77 -4.45 1.76
N ARG A 114 -24.27 -4.74 2.96
CA ARG A 114 -25.66 -4.43 3.34
C ARG A 114 -25.87 -2.91 3.20
N ASP A 115 -26.94 -2.53 2.50
CA ASP A 115 -27.36 -1.15 2.17
C ASP A 115 -26.51 -0.39 1.12
N GLU A 116 -25.50 -1.02 0.50
CA GLU A 116 -24.82 -0.51 -0.68
C GLU A 116 -24.76 -1.59 -1.77
N ILE A 117 -25.66 -1.49 -2.76
CA ILE A 117 -25.51 -2.25 -3.99
C ILE A 117 -24.22 -1.76 -4.66
N TRP A 118 -23.32 -2.72 -4.94
CA TRP A 118 -22.12 -2.47 -5.72
C TRP A 118 -22.49 -1.76 -7.03
N ASN A 119 -22.11 -0.50 -7.17
CA ASN A 119 -22.37 0.32 -8.36
C ASN A 119 -21.16 0.43 -9.29
N GLY A 120 -20.10 -0.36 -9.07
CA GLY A 120 -18.90 -0.34 -9.90
C GLY A 120 -18.38 1.08 -10.10
N GLU A 121 -17.74 1.68 -9.10
CA GLU A 121 -16.85 2.82 -9.38
C GLU A 121 -15.56 2.34 -10.06
N ASP A 122 -15.73 1.71 -11.23
CA ASP A 122 -14.76 1.74 -12.30
C ASP A 122 -14.67 3.20 -12.77
N GLY A 123 -13.58 3.86 -12.43
CA GLY A 123 -13.34 5.21 -12.93
C GLY A 123 -11.96 5.80 -12.60
N VAL A 124 -11.32 5.36 -11.51
CA VAL A 124 -9.96 5.83 -11.20
C VAL A 124 -8.97 4.76 -11.63
N GLN A 125 -8.32 4.98 -12.78
CA GLN A 125 -7.14 4.22 -13.14
C GLN A 125 -6.07 4.43 -12.05
N GLN A 126 -5.82 3.41 -11.24
CA GLN A 126 -4.76 3.44 -10.24
C GLN A 126 -3.42 3.08 -10.90
N VAL A 127 -2.39 3.85 -10.56
CA VAL A 127 -1.00 3.59 -10.97
C VAL A 127 -0.18 3.34 -9.72
N ALA A 128 0.38 2.14 -9.60
CA ALA A 128 1.28 1.78 -8.51
C ALA A 128 2.73 2.02 -8.92
N SER A 129 3.49 2.71 -8.06
CA SER A 129 4.94 2.91 -8.22
C SER A 129 5.68 2.24 -7.06
N ARG A 130 6.86 1.68 -7.32
CA ARG A 130 7.74 1.08 -6.31
C ARG A 130 9.03 1.92 -6.23
N PRO A 131 9.57 2.16 -5.02
CA PRO A 131 10.85 2.85 -4.90
C PRO A 131 11.97 2.11 -5.62
N VAL A 132 12.79 2.85 -6.36
CA VAL A 132 14.00 2.35 -7.03
C VAL A 132 15.27 2.65 -6.21
N ALA A 133 15.19 3.64 -5.32
CA ALA A 133 16.27 4.11 -4.49
C ALA A 133 15.73 4.76 -3.20
N HIS A 134 16.62 5.06 -2.27
CA HIS A 134 16.33 5.89 -1.09
C HIS A 134 17.38 6.99 -0.95
N VAL A 135 16.97 8.12 -0.38
CA VAL A 135 17.89 9.16 0.07
C VAL A 135 18.65 8.67 1.30
N VAL A 136 19.96 8.88 1.31
CA VAL A 136 20.87 8.54 2.41
C VAL A 136 21.68 9.78 2.76
N GLY A 137 21.63 10.18 4.04
CA GLY A 137 22.28 11.39 4.52
C GLY A 137 21.51 12.66 4.16
N GLY A 138 22.23 13.78 4.03
CA GLY A 138 21.61 15.10 3.89
C GLY A 138 20.91 15.55 5.17
N ARG A 139 19.68 16.04 5.05
CA ARG A 139 18.89 16.55 6.17
C ARG A 139 18.00 15.46 6.77
N GLY A 140 18.06 15.30 8.10
CA GLY A 140 17.13 14.44 8.84
C GLY A 140 15.77 15.09 9.12
N GLU A 141 15.75 16.41 9.31
CA GLU A 141 14.56 17.20 9.64
C GLU A 141 13.94 17.89 8.41
N VAL A 142 12.61 18.06 8.47
CA VAL A 142 11.82 18.64 7.36
C VAL A 142 11.59 20.13 7.62
N PHE A 143 12.32 20.98 6.90
CA PHE A 143 12.08 22.42 6.82
C PHE A 143 12.13 22.88 5.36
N ASP A 144 11.53 24.03 5.06
CA ASP A 144 11.13 24.33 3.68
C ASP A 144 12.25 24.93 2.80
N ASP A 145 13.39 25.39 3.36
CA ASP A 145 14.36 26.29 2.67
C ASP A 145 15.85 25.86 2.82
N ALA A 146 16.76 26.53 2.09
CA ALA A 146 18.24 26.38 2.09
C ALA A 146 18.81 25.05 1.54
N TRP A 147 18.20 24.47 0.50
CA TRP A 147 18.54 23.15 -0.01
C TRP A 147 19.84 23.06 -0.82
N ASP A 148 20.40 24.15 -1.34
CA ASP A 148 21.57 24.14 -2.25
C ASP A 148 22.84 23.60 -1.61
N GLY A 149 23.05 23.93 -0.33
CA GLY A 149 24.22 23.49 0.44
C GLY A 149 24.13 22.08 1.01
N VAL A 150 23.03 21.35 0.78
CA VAL A 150 22.81 20.02 1.34
C VAL A 150 23.34 18.97 0.39
N GLU A 151 24.41 18.28 0.79
CA GLU A 151 24.87 17.08 0.10
C GLU A 151 24.11 15.84 0.60
N ALA A 152 23.67 15.02 -0.33
CA ALA A 152 22.98 13.77 -0.06
C ALA A 152 23.45 12.68 -1.03
N VAL A 153 23.12 11.44 -0.70
CA VAL A 153 23.29 10.29 -1.60
C VAL A 153 21.93 9.75 -1.98
N ILE A 154 21.69 9.51 -3.27
CA ILE A 154 20.60 8.63 -3.71
C ILE A 154 21.19 7.25 -3.91
N ARG A 155 20.77 6.28 -3.09
CA ARG A 155 21.26 4.90 -3.12
C ARG A 155 20.21 4.00 -3.76
N LEU A 156 20.55 3.42 -4.90
CA LEU A 156 19.68 2.47 -5.61
C LEU A 156 19.58 1.13 -4.86
N ASP A 157 18.43 0.48 -5.01
CA ASP A 157 18.20 -0.83 -4.39
C ASP A 157 19.01 -1.92 -5.13
N SER A 158 20.08 -2.38 -4.48
CA SER A 158 20.94 -3.46 -4.97
C SER A 158 20.25 -4.81 -5.17
N ALA A 159 19.06 -5.03 -4.60
CA ALA A 159 18.27 -6.23 -4.87
C ALA A 159 17.53 -6.14 -6.21
N GLN A 160 17.38 -4.93 -6.77
CA GLN A 160 16.66 -4.66 -8.01
C GLN A 160 17.59 -4.31 -9.17
N PHE A 161 18.72 -3.64 -8.89
CA PHE A 161 19.59 -3.06 -9.92
C PHE A 161 21.06 -3.42 -9.73
N THR A 162 21.79 -3.44 -10.84
CA THR A 162 23.26 -3.46 -10.90
C THR A 162 23.77 -2.09 -11.39
N GLU A 163 25.08 -1.86 -11.31
CA GLU A 163 25.70 -0.59 -11.73
C GLU A 163 25.42 -0.24 -13.21
N GLU A 164 25.10 -1.22 -14.05
CA GLU A 164 24.75 -1.02 -15.46
C GLU A 164 23.57 -0.06 -15.64
N ALA A 165 22.65 0.00 -14.67
CA ALA A 165 21.51 0.92 -14.69
C ALA A 165 21.93 2.41 -14.66
N LEU A 166 23.17 2.71 -14.28
CA LEU A 166 23.70 4.07 -14.13
C LEU A 166 24.78 4.42 -15.15
N TYR A 167 25.08 3.52 -16.11
CA TYR A 167 26.13 3.74 -17.10
C TYR A 167 25.90 5.02 -17.91
N GLY A 168 26.92 5.89 -17.93
CA GLY A 168 26.90 7.16 -18.66
C GLY A 168 26.16 8.28 -17.94
N LEU A 169 25.57 8.04 -16.76
CA LEU A 169 24.89 9.08 -16.00
C LEU A 169 25.87 10.17 -15.53
N GLU A 170 27.13 9.82 -15.27
CA GLU A 170 28.19 10.75 -14.90
C GLU A 170 28.56 11.76 -16.00
N THR A 171 28.09 11.55 -17.23
CA THR A 171 28.26 12.51 -18.34
C THR A 171 27.32 13.71 -18.22
N PHE A 172 26.32 13.64 -17.34
CA PHE A 172 25.36 14.71 -17.07
C PHE A 172 25.70 15.42 -15.77
N SER A 173 25.49 16.74 -15.72
CA SER A 173 25.77 17.56 -14.54
C SER A 173 24.61 17.65 -13.54
N HIS A 174 23.38 17.39 -14.00
CA HIS A 174 22.16 17.54 -13.20
C HIS A 174 21.20 16.38 -13.47
N LEU A 175 20.41 16.06 -12.45
CA LEU A 175 19.36 15.05 -12.49
C LEU A 175 18.01 15.70 -12.21
N GLU A 176 16.95 15.16 -12.77
CA GLU A 176 15.57 15.35 -12.32
C GLU A 176 15.15 14.10 -11.56
N VAL A 177 14.88 14.28 -10.26
CA VAL A 177 14.61 13.18 -9.32
C VAL A 177 13.14 13.23 -8.91
N ILE A 178 12.43 12.13 -9.09
CA ILE A 178 11.04 11.97 -8.65
C ILE A 178 11.06 11.14 -7.38
N PHE A 179 10.49 11.68 -6.30
CA PHE A 179 10.44 11.02 -5.01
C PHE A 179 9.05 11.18 -4.38
N HIS A 180 8.77 10.38 -3.35
CA HIS A 180 7.47 10.42 -2.68
C HIS A 180 7.60 11.04 -1.29
N PHE A 181 6.76 12.03 -0.98
CA PHE A 181 6.66 12.62 0.37
C PHE A 181 6.00 11.64 1.35
N ASP A 182 6.75 10.60 1.71
CA ASP A 182 6.35 9.47 2.54
C ASP A 182 5.88 9.88 3.94
N ARG A 183 6.37 11.03 4.44
CA ARG A 183 6.02 11.59 5.75
C ARG A 183 4.78 12.49 5.74
N VAL A 184 4.14 12.73 4.58
CA VAL A 184 2.90 13.51 4.51
C VAL A 184 1.70 12.62 4.86
N PRO A 185 0.99 12.90 5.97
CA PRO A 185 -0.20 12.15 6.34
C PRO A 185 -1.33 12.33 5.33
N VAL A 186 -2.16 11.29 5.15
CA VAL A 186 -3.27 11.31 4.19
C VAL A 186 -4.31 12.38 4.58
N GLU A 187 -4.54 12.59 5.86
CA GLU A 187 -5.44 13.61 6.39
C GLU A 187 -4.98 15.05 6.17
N LYS A 188 -3.69 15.25 5.83
CA LYS A 188 -3.15 16.58 5.48
C LYS A 188 -3.20 16.87 3.98
N ILE A 189 -3.71 15.96 3.17
CA ILE A 189 -3.79 16.13 1.71
C ILE A 189 -4.78 17.24 1.39
N GLU A 190 -4.32 18.21 0.60
CA GLU A 190 -5.13 19.32 0.13
C GLU A 190 -5.53 19.07 -1.32
N THR A 191 -6.82 19.26 -1.61
CA THR A 191 -7.37 19.15 -2.98
C THR A 191 -7.85 20.49 -3.53
N GLY A 192 -8.03 21.50 -2.66
CA GLY A 192 -8.54 22.82 -2.99
C GLY A 192 -7.47 23.91 -3.11
N ALA A 193 -7.91 25.16 -2.99
CA ALA A 193 -7.03 26.32 -2.93
C ALA A 193 -6.59 26.62 -1.50
N ARG A 194 -5.35 27.10 -1.36
CA ARG A 194 -4.79 27.53 -0.07
C ARG A 194 -3.78 28.65 -0.29
N HIS A 195 -3.39 29.34 0.77
CA HIS A 195 -2.28 30.29 0.71
C HIS A 195 -0.93 29.56 0.70
N PRO A 196 0.02 29.88 -0.20
CA PRO A 196 1.34 29.23 -0.20
C PRO A 196 2.04 29.41 1.15
N ARG A 197 2.52 28.30 1.74
CA ARG A 197 3.06 28.23 3.12
C ARG A 197 2.16 28.85 4.20
N GLY A 198 0.86 29.03 3.93
CA GLY A 198 -0.08 29.70 4.83
C GLY A 198 0.05 31.23 4.88
N ASN A 199 0.87 31.84 4.02
CA ASN A 199 1.07 33.29 3.99
C ASN A 199 -0.12 34.00 3.34
N LYS A 200 -0.88 34.76 4.15
CA LYS A 200 -2.09 35.48 3.69
C LYS A 200 -1.82 36.68 2.79
N ASP A 201 -0.58 37.16 2.74
CA ASP A 201 -0.17 38.24 1.83
C ASP A 201 0.00 37.72 0.38
N TRP A 202 0.17 36.41 0.22
CA TRP A 202 0.18 35.74 -1.08
C TRP A 202 -1.22 35.26 -1.48
N PRO A 203 -1.51 35.12 -2.79
CA PRO A 203 -2.87 34.83 -3.26
C PRO A 203 -3.36 33.43 -2.83
N LEU A 204 -4.67 33.31 -2.64
CA LEU A 204 -5.34 32.02 -2.49
C LEU A 204 -5.39 31.32 -3.86
N ILE A 205 -4.59 30.26 -4.03
CA ILE A 205 -4.44 29.57 -5.32
C ILE A 205 -4.57 28.05 -5.17
N GLY A 206 -5.04 27.39 -6.23
CA GLY A 206 -5.23 25.94 -6.27
C GLY A 206 -3.96 25.15 -5.96
N ILE A 207 -4.10 23.96 -5.37
CA ILE A 207 -2.96 23.11 -5.00
C ILE A 207 -2.05 22.77 -6.19
N PHE A 208 -2.60 22.69 -7.40
CA PHE A 208 -1.83 22.45 -8.62
C PHE A 208 -1.10 23.68 -9.18
N ALA A 209 -1.42 24.88 -8.70
CA ALA A 209 -0.69 26.12 -8.98
C ALA A 209 0.43 26.39 -7.94
N GLN A 210 0.65 25.48 -6.99
CA GLN A 210 1.70 25.54 -5.97
C GLN A 210 2.64 24.34 -6.07
N ARG A 211 3.75 24.38 -5.32
CA ARG A 211 4.68 23.25 -5.14
C ARG A 211 4.70 22.69 -3.71
N GLY A 212 3.64 22.90 -2.93
CA GLY A 212 3.56 22.36 -1.56
C GLY A 212 3.50 20.83 -1.54
N LYS A 213 3.97 20.19 -0.47
CA LYS A 213 4.02 18.70 -0.31
C LYS A 213 2.66 18.01 -0.12
N ASN A 214 1.67 18.72 0.41
CA ASN A 214 0.34 18.21 0.76
C ASN A 214 -0.58 18.05 -0.47
N ARG A 215 -0.25 17.15 -1.40
CA ARG A 215 -0.95 16.99 -2.70
C ARG A 215 -1.44 15.56 -2.89
N PRO A 216 -2.46 15.30 -3.73
CA PRO A 216 -3.08 13.98 -3.88
C PRO A 216 -2.10 12.81 -4.05
N ASN A 217 -1.11 12.95 -4.93
CA ASN A 217 -0.14 11.87 -5.22
C ASN A 217 1.17 11.98 -4.43
N ARG A 218 1.38 13.04 -3.64
CA ARG A 218 2.58 13.28 -2.82
C ARG A 218 3.91 13.12 -3.58
N LEU A 219 3.93 13.47 -4.86
CA LEU A 219 5.15 13.41 -5.67
C LEU A 219 5.95 14.71 -5.54
N GLY A 220 7.20 14.59 -5.15
CA GLY A 220 8.23 15.62 -5.22
C GLY A 220 9.04 15.48 -6.50
N VAL A 221 9.50 16.62 -7.03
CA VAL A 221 10.41 16.68 -8.17
C VAL A 221 11.46 17.73 -7.89
N SER A 222 12.71 17.30 -7.76
CA SER A 222 13.88 18.18 -7.62
C SER A 222 14.75 18.11 -8.86
N ARG A 223 15.42 19.23 -9.16
CA ARG A 223 16.53 19.26 -10.09
C ARG A 223 17.80 19.49 -9.30
N CYS A 224 18.58 18.45 -9.11
CA CYS A 224 19.77 18.46 -8.25
C CYS A 224 21.04 18.29 -9.07
N ARG A 225 22.15 18.81 -8.56
CA ARG A 225 23.47 18.67 -9.18
C ARG A 225 24.03 17.28 -8.88
N LEU A 226 24.52 16.59 -9.91
CA LEU A 226 25.27 15.34 -9.78
C LEU A 226 26.76 15.66 -9.67
N HIS A 227 27.38 15.22 -8.58
CA HIS A 227 28.82 15.36 -8.37
C HIS A 227 29.58 14.11 -8.81
N ARG A 228 29.03 12.94 -8.49
CA ARG A 228 29.69 11.65 -8.76
C ARG A 228 28.71 10.48 -8.74
N VAL A 229 29.01 9.47 -9.56
CA VAL A 229 28.41 8.13 -9.52
C VAL A 229 29.45 7.17 -8.92
N ASP A 230 29.06 6.36 -7.93
CA ASP A 230 29.91 5.36 -7.29
C ASP A 230 29.14 4.07 -7.08
N GLY A 231 29.33 3.09 -7.96
CA GLY A 231 28.51 1.89 -7.99
C GLY A 231 27.02 2.25 -8.14
N LEU A 232 26.23 2.01 -7.09
CA LEU A 232 24.79 2.31 -7.01
C LEU A 232 24.45 3.60 -6.24
N ASP A 233 25.47 4.37 -5.85
CA ASP A 233 25.32 5.62 -5.10
C ASP A 233 25.52 6.84 -6.00
N LEU A 234 24.57 7.76 -5.95
CA LEU A 234 24.62 9.05 -6.63
C LEU A 234 24.86 10.16 -5.62
N TYR A 235 26.03 10.80 -5.66
CA TYR A 235 26.40 11.91 -4.79
C TYR A 235 25.91 13.22 -5.41
N ILE A 236 25.05 13.93 -4.69
CA ILE A 236 24.30 15.06 -5.24
C ILE A 236 24.17 16.22 -4.25
N SER A 237 23.85 17.42 -4.75
CA SER A 237 23.41 18.56 -3.93
C SER A 237 22.18 19.26 -4.52
N GLY A 238 21.42 19.98 -3.68
CA GLY A 238 20.20 20.67 -4.11
C GLY A 238 18.96 19.76 -4.24
N LEU A 239 18.97 18.58 -3.61
CA LEU A 239 17.79 17.72 -3.50
C LEU A 239 16.93 18.17 -2.31
N ASP A 240 15.65 18.45 -2.56
CA ASP A 240 14.68 18.87 -1.54
C ASP A 240 13.93 17.70 -0.86
N ALA A 241 14.68 16.62 -0.59
CA ALA A 241 14.21 15.42 0.10
C ALA A 241 15.08 15.10 1.32
N VAL A 242 14.46 14.51 2.34
CA VAL A 242 15.11 14.18 3.62
C VAL A 242 15.63 12.75 3.62
N ASP A 243 16.51 12.43 4.57
CA ASP A 243 17.06 11.10 4.76
C ASP A 243 15.96 10.02 4.80
N GLY A 244 16.18 8.90 4.11
CA GLY A 244 15.23 7.80 4.01
C GLY A 244 14.05 8.03 3.06
N THR A 245 13.90 9.22 2.45
CA THR A 245 12.82 9.47 1.50
C THR A 245 12.92 8.49 0.30
N PRO A 246 11.83 7.81 -0.07
CA PRO A 246 11.82 6.89 -1.20
C PRO A 246 11.86 7.65 -2.53
N VAL A 247 12.81 7.28 -3.38
CA VAL A 247 12.96 7.78 -4.74
C VAL A 247 12.26 6.82 -5.69
N LEU A 248 11.39 7.35 -6.54
CA LEU A 248 10.58 6.60 -7.50
C LEU A 248 11.23 6.53 -8.88
N ASP A 249 11.95 7.58 -9.28
CA ASP A 249 12.59 7.64 -10.60
C ASP A 249 13.72 8.69 -10.63
N ILE A 250 14.68 8.50 -11.54
CA ILE A 250 15.87 9.34 -11.71
C ILE A 250 16.11 9.53 -13.20
N LYS A 251 16.20 10.78 -13.66
CA LYS A 251 16.46 11.11 -15.06
C LYS A 251 17.60 12.11 -15.17
N PRO A 252 18.48 12.02 -16.19
CA PRO A 252 19.40 13.11 -16.48
C PRO A 252 18.61 14.34 -16.94
N TYR A 253 18.97 15.53 -16.45
CA TYR A 253 18.39 16.76 -16.94
C TYR A 253 19.08 17.19 -18.25
N MET A 254 18.29 17.28 -19.32
CA MET A 254 18.73 17.77 -20.62
C MET A 254 18.18 19.17 -20.84
N ALA A 255 19.00 20.10 -21.33
CA ALA A 255 18.61 21.49 -21.53
C ALA A 255 17.40 21.62 -22.47
N GLU A 256 17.27 20.69 -23.42
CA GLU A 256 16.19 20.57 -24.39
C GLU A 256 14.83 20.25 -23.75
N PHE A 257 14.79 19.71 -22.54
CA PHE A 257 13.55 19.53 -21.76
C PHE A 257 13.10 20.81 -21.03
N GLY A 258 13.88 21.88 -21.09
CA GLY A 258 13.48 23.19 -20.63
C GLY A 258 12.22 23.72 -21.35
N PRO A 259 11.48 24.66 -20.73
CA PRO A 259 10.33 25.28 -21.38
C PRO A 259 10.73 25.96 -22.69
N ARG A 260 9.87 25.86 -23.70
CA ARG A 260 10.06 26.55 -24.98
C ARG A 260 9.50 27.97 -24.88
N GLY A 261 10.29 28.97 -25.29
CA GLY A 261 9.91 30.37 -25.24
C GLY A 261 10.24 31.06 -23.91
N GLU A 262 9.75 32.28 -23.71
CA GLU A 262 9.96 33.02 -22.47
C GLU A 262 9.18 32.40 -21.31
N VAL A 263 9.82 32.33 -20.14
CA VAL A 263 9.20 31.81 -18.91
C VAL A 263 8.60 32.96 -18.12
N GLY A 264 7.29 32.87 -17.84
CA GLY A 264 6.57 33.79 -16.96
C GLY A 264 6.21 33.14 -15.64
N GLN A 265 6.28 33.90 -14.54
CA GLN A 265 5.81 33.47 -13.22
C GLN A 265 5.28 34.67 -12.41
N PRO A 266 4.37 34.46 -11.45
CA PRO A 266 3.89 35.53 -10.57
C PRO A 266 4.96 35.95 -9.56
N GLU A 267 4.91 37.20 -9.09
CA GLU A 267 5.91 37.77 -8.18
C GLU A 267 6.05 36.99 -6.86
N TRP A 268 4.94 36.53 -6.27
CA TRP A 268 4.96 35.71 -5.05
C TRP A 268 5.80 34.42 -5.22
N ALA A 269 5.88 33.86 -6.42
CA ALA A 269 6.69 32.68 -6.69
C ALA A 269 8.19 33.01 -6.71
N THR A 270 8.57 34.21 -7.14
CA THR A 270 9.94 34.72 -6.98
C THR A 270 10.27 34.96 -5.51
N GLU A 271 9.33 35.50 -4.74
CA GLU A 271 9.52 35.77 -3.31
C GLU A 271 9.69 34.49 -2.48
N ILE A 272 8.78 33.52 -2.64
CA ILE A 272 8.82 32.25 -1.90
C ILE A 272 10.09 31.44 -2.20
N MET A 273 10.66 31.59 -3.40
CA MET A 273 11.85 30.84 -3.82
C MET A 273 13.17 31.51 -3.44
N ARG A 274 13.14 32.74 -2.90
CA ARG A 274 14.34 33.55 -2.64
C ARG A 274 15.36 32.86 -1.73
N GLU A 275 14.88 32.09 -0.77
CA GLU A 275 15.69 31.38 0.23
C GLU A 275 15.62 29.85 0.08
N TYR A 276 14.96 29.38 -0.98
CA TYR A 276 14.63 27.97 -1.11
C TYR A 276 15.86 27.08 -1.35
N TYR A 277 16.73 27.50 -2.27
CA TYR A 277 18.00 26.86 -2.54
C TYR A 277 19.09 27.54 -1.71
#